data_AF-A0A357FKE0-F1
#
_entry.id   AF-A0A357FKE0-F1
#
_cell.length_a   1.000
_cell.length_b   1.000
_cell.length_c   1.000
_cell.angle_alpha   90.00
_cell.angle_beta   90.00
_cell.angle_gamma   90.00
#
_symmetry.space_group_name_H-M   'P 1'
#
loop_
_entity.id
_entity.type
_entity.pdbx_description
1 polymer ?
#
loop_
_entity_poly.entity_id
_entity_poly.type
_entity_poly.pdbx_seq_one_letter_code
_entity_poly.pdbx_strand_id
1 'polypeptide(L)'
;MTDKLKVLENLLPELEKFPAPVKDNFNKAIVEMPDALSDEQASDWLKRGIGIAGQTVRSWEAAAHFFQVSPNVISSMPYSYFVRWMECGATLCEESPTLAAAYFEASPATMSKLRSRHIESWAGLGDGLYKGTWKSSTLACRFFAESSTLLESLSFQQLENFANFLDALSHRSYDLSSECLTLGEQIFPLVGDDKDAFLSLATTLVDTGWREVKSFFEAGAKALPKIHPEERMRFLKLAESLVNNGGTNIPGTMLDISQSLSLLEEDHHYIVLGFAETLLDEEPLAMPEFIKSAPIVLEKLTILQLGRWYQEG
;
A
#
# COMPACT_ATOMS: atom_id res chain seq x y z
N MET A 1 -11.50 16.35 40.16
CA MET A 1 -10.49 17.04 39.34
C MET A 1 -9.18 16.30 39.59
N THR A 2 -8.73 15.48 38.64
CA THR A 2 -7.47 14.72 38.73
C THR A 2 -6.29 15.69 38.82
N ASP A 3 -5.22 15.36 39.55
CA ASP A 3 -4.04 16.25 39.71
C ASP A 3 -3.42 16.63 38.35
N LYS A 4 -3.50 15.76 37.34
CA LYS A 4 -3.13 16.04 35.94
C LYS A 4 -3.83 17.26 35.33
N LEU A 5 -5.10 17.53 35.68
CA LEU A 5 -5.83 18.68 35.13
C LEU A 5 -5.37 20.01 35.72
N LYS A 6 -4.91 20.02 36.98
CA LYS A 6 -4.44 21.25 37.65
C LYS A 6 -3.21 21.84 36.96
N VAL A 7 -2.31 20.99 36.50
CA VAL A 7 -1.11 21.37 35.76
C VAL A 7 -1.45 22.03 34.42
N LEU A 8 -2.57 21.63 33.81
CA LEU A 8 -3.01 22.10 32.50
C LEU A 8 -3.97 23.29 32.56
N GLU A 9 -4.41 23.73 33.75
CA GLU A 9 -5.44 24.76 33.94
C GLU A 9 -5.18 26.04 33.12
N ASN A 10 -3.92 26.45 32.99
CA ASN A 10 -3.55 27.65 32.25
C ASN A 10 -3.73 27.53 30.72
N LEU A 11 -3.78 26.30 30.19
CA LEU A 11 -3.91 26.02 28.76
C LEU A 11 -5.33 25.62 28.36
N LEU A 12 -6.17 25.17 29.31
CA LEU A 12 -7.56 24.78 29.03
C LEU A 12 -8.41 25.89 28.36
N PRO A 13 -8.27 27.20 28.72
CA PRO A 13 -9.02 28.26 28.04
C PRO A 13 -8.71 28.40 26.55
N GLU A 14 -7.51 28.00 26.11
CA GLU A 14 -7.12 28.07 24.69
C GLU A 14 -7.95 27.11 23.83
N LEU A 15 -8.40 25.98 24.38
CA LEU A 15 -9.25 25.03 23.67
C LEU A 15 -10.64 25.60 23.37
N GLU A 16 -11.10 26.61 24.12
CA GLU A 16 -12.42 27.24 23.93
C GLU A 16 -12.49 28.14 22.70
N LYS A 17 -11.32 28.45 22.10
CA LYS A 17 -11.23 29.21 20.84
C LYS A 17 -11.61 28.38 19.61
N PHE A 18 -11.68 27.06 19.75
CA PHE A 18 -11.93 26.12 18.67
C PHE A 18 -13.32 25.46 18.81
N PRO A 19 -13.84 24.82 17.74
CA PRO A 19 -15.08 24.07 17.81
C PRO A 19 -15.09 22.99 18.91
N ALA A 20 -16.27 22.72 19.45
CA ALA A 20 -16.49 21.79 20.58
C ALA A 20 -15.77 20.43 20.46
N PRO A 21 -15.69 19.77 19.28
CA PRO A 21 -14.99 18.48 19.15
C PRO A 21 -13.55 18.48 19.65
N VAL A 22 -12.82 19.61 19.54
CA VAL A 22 -11.42 19.70 20.02
C VAL A 22 -11.36 19.53 21.53
N LYS A 23 -12.17 20.30 22.26
CA LYS A 23 -12.23 20.26 23.74
C LYS A 23 -12.83 18.95 24.24
N ASP A 24 -13.87 18.45 23.58
CA ASP A 24 -14.54 17.22 23.98
C ASP A 24 -13.62 16.00 23.82
N ASN A 25 -12.86 15.92 22.72
CA ASN A 25 -11.91 14.84 22.48
C ASN A 25 -10.70 14.94 23.43
N PHE A 26 -10.20 16.15 23.71
CA PHE A 26 -9.16 16.34 24.73
C PHE A 26 -9.62 15.85 26.11
N ASN A 27 -10.83 16.22 26.54
CA ASN A 27 -11.36 15.85 27.86
C ASN A 27 -11.51 14.33 28.03
N LYS A 28 -11.88 13.62 26.95
CA LYS A 28 -11.90 12.15 26.95
C LYS A 28 -10.49 11.59 26.99
N ALA A 29 -9.62 12.08 26.11
CA ALA A 29 -8.27 11.59 25.95
C ALA A 29 -7.43 11.74 27.22
N ILE A 30 -7.47 12.88 27.91
CA ILE A 30 -6.67 13.11 29.12
C ILE A 30 -6.98 12.11 30.26
N VAL A 31 -8.20 11.56 30.30
CA VAL A 31 -8.60 10.53 31.25
C VAL A 31 -8.02 9.16 30.87
N GLU A 32 -7.88 8.89 29.57
CA GLU A 32 -7.35 7.63 29.02
C GLU A 32 -5.83 7.64 28.86
N MET A 33 -5.20 8.82 28.89
CA MET A 33 -3.75 8.96 28.76
C MET A 33 -3.02 8.28 29.94
N PRO A 34 -1.89 7.57 29.68
CA PRO A 34 -1.18 6.82 30.70
C PRO A 34 -0.81 7.65 31.93
N ASP A 35 -0.91 7.07 33.13
CA ASP A 35 -0.51 7.71 34.40
C ASP A 35 1.00 7.88 34.54
N ALA A 36 1.79 7.16 33.75
CA ALA A 36 3.24 7.29 33.72
C ALA A 36 3.74 8.58 33.03
N LEU A 37 2.86 9.34 32.37
CA LEU A 37 3.25 10.61 31.76
C LEU A 37 3.52 11.65 32.84
N SER A 38 4.68 12.30 32.73
CA SER A 38 4.99 13.47 33.53
C SER A 38 4.12 14.66 33.16
N ASP A 39 4.01 15.59 34.10
CA ASP A 39 3.32 16.87 33.96
C ASP A 39 3.80 17.67 32.74
N GLU A 40 5.11 17.67 32.47
CA GLU A 40 5.72 18.32 31.32
C GLU A 40 5.28 17.66 30.00
N GLN A 41 5.30 16.31 29.95
CA GLN A 41 4.87 15.55 28.77
C GLN A 41 3.37 15.74 28.45
N ALA A 42 2.53 15.82 29.48
CA ALA A 42 1.10 16.11 29.31
C ALA A 42 0.87 17.56 28.85
N SER A 43 1.65 18.51 29.37
CA SER A 43 1.61 19.91 28.93
C SER A 43 2.03 20.06 27.47
N ASP A 44 3.10 19.39 27.06
CA ASP A 44 3.59 19.46 25.68
C ASP A 44 2.63 18.81 24.69
N TRP A 45 2.01 17.70 25.06
CA TRP A 45 0.93 17.09 24.28
C TRP A 45 -0.24 18.05 24.06
N LEU A 46 -0.71 18.73 25.12
CA LEU A 46 -1.78 19.73 25.00
C LEU A 46 -1.36 20.92 24.13
N LYS A 47 -0.15 21.47 24.34
CA LYS A 47 0.38 22.57 23.52
C LYS A 47 0.46 22.18 22.05
N ARG A 48 0.89 20.95 21.73
CA ARG A 48 0.93 20.43 20.35
C ARG A 48 -0.46 20.37 19.74
N GLY A 49 -1.46 19.85 20.44
CA GLY A 49 -2.84 19.81 19.94
C GLY A 49 -3.46 21.21 19.73
N ILE A 50 -3.20 22.16 20.63
CA ILE A 50 -3.59 23.57 20.43
C ILE A 50 -2.86 24.18 19.22
N GLY A 51 -1.57 23.90 19.08
CA GLY A 51 -0.76 24.36 17.95
C GLY A 51 -1.32 23.87 16.63
N ILE A 52 -1.63 22.58 16.51
CA ILE A 52 -2.27 21.99 15.33
C ILE A 52 -3.60 22.70 15.05
N ALA A 53 -4.48 22.85 16.05
CA ALA A 53 -5.79 23.48 15.87
C ALA A 53 -5.70 24.92 15.33
N GLY A 54 -4.63 25.64 15.69
CA GLY A 54 -4.41 27.04 15.34
C GLY A 54 -3.70 27.32 14.02
N GLN A 55 -3.22 26.31 13.28
CA GLN A 55 -2.44 26.54 12.05
C GLN A 55 -3.28 27.18 10.93
N THR A 56 -4.51 26.72 10.72
CA THR A 56 -5.44 27.27 9.72
C THR A 56 -6.87 27.24 10.24
N VAL A 57 -7.80 27.90 9.52
CA VAL A 57 -9.24 27.93 9.88
C VAL A 57 -9.85 26.53 10.00
N ARG A 58 -9.31 25.53 9.28
CA ARG A 58 -9.85 24.16 9.26
C ARG A 58 -8.99 23.15 10.04
N SER A 59 -7.82 23.54 10.55
CA SER A 59 -6.89 22.63 11.25
C SER A 59 -7.45 22.06 12.56
N TRP A 60 -8.54 22.62 13.08
CA TRP A 60 -9.24 22.07 14.25
C TRP A 60 -9.74 20.63 14.01
N GLU A 61 -10.08 20.22 12.79
CA GLU A 61 -10.48 18.83 12.48
C GLU A 61 -9.32 17.87 12.76
N ALA A 62 -8.12 18.20 12.29
CA ALA A 62 -6.92 17.42 12.55
C ALA A 62 -6.58 17.37 14.05
N ALA A 63 -6.72 18.49 14.76
CA ALA A 63 -6.51 18.53 16.21
C ALA A 63 -7.54 17.68 16.99
N ALA A 64 -8.81 17.67 16.55
CA ALA A 64 -9.83 16.83 17.16
C ALA A 64 -9.49 15.34 17.01
N HIS A 65 -9.05 14.89 15.82
CA HIS A 65 -8.56 13.53 15.61
C HIS A 65 -7.30 13.24 16.41
N PHE A 66 -6.32 14.16 16.42
CA PHE A 66 -5.11 14.06 17.23
C PHE A 66 -5.41 13.72 18.69
N PHE A 67 -6.29 14.49 19.34
CA PHE A 67 -6.67 14.22 20.72
C PHE A 67 -7.39 12.88 20.85
N GLN A 68 -8.36 12.61 19.98
CA GLN A 68 -9.15 11.37 20.02
C GLN A 68 -8.29 10.10 19.96
N VAL A 69 -7.26 10.10 19.12
CA VAL A 69 -6.45 8.89 18.87
C VAL A 69 -5.20 8.79 19.74
N SER A 70 -4.77 9.89 20.37
CA SER A 70 -3.54 9.97 21.16
C SER A 70 -3.40 8.85 22.21
N PRO A 71 -4.43 8.51 23.03
CA PRO A 71 -4.31 7.44 24.03
C PRO A 71 -4.00 6.06 23.41
N ASN A 72 -4.62 5.75 22.28
CA ASN A 72 -4.37 4.49 21.56
C ASN A 72 -2.96 4.46 20.97
N VAL A 73 -2.53 5.57 20.35
CA VAL A 73 -1.21 5.65 19.70
C VAL A 73 -0.09 5.55 20.73
N ILE A 74 -0.16 6.31 21.82
CA ILE A 74 0.90 6.29 22.86
C ILE A 74 0.99 4.93 23.57
N SER A 75 -0.11 4.19 23.66
CA SER A 75 -0.08 2.82 24.24
C SER A 75 0.72 1.82 23.39
N SER A 76 0.94 2.14 22.11
CA SER A 76 1.62 1.26 21.15
C SER A 76 3.11 1.58 20.97
N MET A 77 3.64 2.62 21.63
CA MET A 77 5.02 3.07 21.40
C MET A 77 5.65 3.81 22.58
N PRO A 78 6.99 3.85 22.68
CA PRO A 78 7.68 4.73 23.62
C PRO A 78 7.38 6.22 23.35
N TYR A 79 7.44 7.04 24.40
CA TYR A 79 7.14 8.48 24.32
C TYR A 79 7.98 9.22 23.26
N SER A 80 9.25 8.86 23.06
CA SER A 80 10.10 9.49 22.03
C SER A 80 9.55 9.33 20.61
N TYR A 81 8.93 8.20 20.31
CA TYR A 81 8.26 7.98 19.03
C TYR A 81 6.89 8.63 18.97
N PHE A 82 6.19 8.71 20.11
CA PHE A 82 4.96 9.49 20.21
C PHE A 82 5.21 10.95 19.84
N VAL A 83 6.31 11.56 20.33
CA VAL A 83 6.71 12.93 19.93
C VAL A 83 6.90 13.05 18.42
N ARG A 84 7.64 12.13 17.79
CA ARG A 84 7.82 12.12 16.33
C ARG A 84 6.48 11.99 15.59
N TRP A 85 5.58 11.16 16.08
CA TRP A 85 4.24 11.00 15.52
C TRP A 85 3.44 12.32 15.59
N MET A 86 3.51 13.05 16.71
CA MET A 86 2.87 14.35 16.86
C MET A 86 3.46 15.39 15.90
N GLU A 87 4.79 15.39 15.73
CA GLU A 87 5.52 16.32 14.85
C GLU A 87 5.19 16.07 13.39
N CYS A 88 5.17 14.81 12.94
CA CYS A 88 4.77 14.45 11.58
C CYS A 88 3.35 14.95 11.27
N GLY A 89 2.40 14.71 12.18
CA GLY A 89 1.02 15.16 11.99
C GLY A 89 0.87 16.69 12.00
N ALA A 90 1.70 17.40 12.77
CA ALA A 90 1.73 18.86 12.76
C ALA A 90 2.29 19.40 11.44
N THR A 91 3.37 18.83 10.91
CA THR A 91 3.94 19.19 9.59
C THR A 91 2.96 18.90 8.46
N LEU A 92 2.32 17.73 8.46
CA LEU A 92 1.26 17.40 7.50
C LEU A 92 0.10 18.40 7.54
N CYS A 93 -0.19 18.99 8.72
CA CYS A 93 -1.29 19.92 8.89
C CYS A 93 -0.96 21.31 8.31
N GLU A 94 0.32 21.69 8.28
CA GLU A 94 0.81 22.89 7.61
C GLU A 94 0.63 22.78 6.10
N GLU A 95 0.89 21.60 5.53
CA GLU A 95 0.65 21.29 4.12
C GLU A 95 -0.84 21.19 3.80
N SER A 96 -1.59 20.42 4.60
CA SER A 96 -3.01 20.19 4.40
C SER A 96 -3.71 19.68 5.67
N PRO A 97 -4.67 20.45 6.24
CA PRO A 97 -5.46 20.01 7.38
C PRO A 97 -6.18 18.67 7.16
N THR A 98 -6.68 18.43 5.95
CA THR A 98 -7.36 17.18 5.59
C THR A 98 -6.40 15.99 5.53
N LEU A 99 -5.14 16.22 5.14
CA LEU A 99 -4.11 15.19 5.11
C LEU A 99 -3.72 14.77 6.54
N ALA A 100 -3.49 15.75 7.41
CA ALA A 100 -3.21 15.50 8.83
C ALA A 100 -4.35 14.78 9.55
N ALA A 101 -5.61 15.15 9.27
CA ALA A 101 -6.77 14.46 9.80
C ALA A 101 -6.77 12.97 9.41
N ALA A 102 -6.55 12.66 8.12
CA ALA A 102 -6.47 11.28 7.65
C ALA A 102 -5.30 10.49 8.27
N TYR A 103 -4.13 11.13 8.40
CA TYR A 103 -2.97 10.54 9.09
C TYR A 103 -3.29 10.19 10.54
N PHE A 104 -3.88 11.12 11.30
CA PHE A 104 -4.25 10.89 12.69
C PHE A 104 -5.33 9.81 12.83
N GLU A 105 -6.38 9.88 12.01
CA GLU A 105 -7.46 8.89 12.01
C GLU A 105 -6.95 7.47 11.73
N ALA A 106 -6.04 7.30 10.76
CA ALA A 106 -5.45 6.02 10.41
C ALA A 106 -4.38 5.51 11.39
N SER A 107 -3.88 6.38 12.28
CA SER A 107 -2.73 6.08 13.12
C SER A 107 -2.93 4.89 14.07
N PRO A 108 -4.02 4.76 14.85
CA PRO A 108 -4.18 3.62 15.76
C PRO A 108 -4.09 2.26 15.06
N ALA A 109 -4.81 2.10 13.94
CA ALA A 109 -4.81 0.84 13.19
C ALA A 109 -3.43 0.59 12.55
N THR A 110 -2.79 1.63 12.02
CA THR A 110 -1.47 1.50 11.37
C THR A 110 -0.37 1.21 12.38
N MET A 111 -0.32 1.89 13.53
CA MET A 111 0.71 1.69 14.56
C MET A 111 0.64 0.32 15.24
N SER A 112 -0.51 -0.37 15.16
CA SER A 112 -0.63 -1.77 15.61
C SER A 112 0.16 -2.76 14.72
N LYS A 113 0.47 -2.37 13.48
CA LYS A 113 1.15 -3.18 12.46
C LYS A 113 2.51 -2.62 12.06
N LEU A 114 2.70 -1.31 12.20
CA LEU A 114 3.91 -0.58 11.83
C LEU A 114 4.85 -0.44 13.01
N ARG A 115 6.13 -0.77 12.81
CA ARG A 115 7.16 -0.49 13.83
C ARG A 115 7.37 1.02 13.95
N SER A 116 7.48 1.53 15.18
CA SER A 116 7.56 2.98 15.46
C SER A 116 8.70 3.72 14.75
N ARG A 117 9.79 3.03 14.39
CA ARG A 117 10.89 3.61 13.60
C ARG A 117 10.49 4.07 12.19
N HIS A 118 9.37 3.59 11.67
CA HIS A 118 8.88 3.88 10.32
C HIS A 118 7.81 4.99 10.30
N ILE A 119 7.49 5.61 11.44
CA ILE A 119 6.48 6.68 11.53
C ILE A 119 6.77 7.84 10.58
N GLU A 120 8.00 8.34 10.61
CA GLU A 120 8.43 9.47 9.77
C GLU A 120 8.39 9.10 8.28
N SER A 121 8.88 7.92 7.93
CA SER A 121 8.81 7.39 6.56
C SER A 121 7.36 7.26 6.09
N TRP A 122 6.47 6.70 6.91
CA TRP A 122 5.06 6.52 6.57
C TRP A 122 4.34 7.86 6.37
N ALA A 123 4.58 8.84 7.25
CA ALA A 123 4.07 10.20 7.06
C ALA A 123 4.59 10.81 5.75
N GLY A 124 5.89 10.64 5.46
CA GLY A 124 6.51 11.10 4.23
C GLY A 124 5.98 10.44 2.96
N LEU A 125 5.51 9.18 3.01
CA LEU A 125 4.84 8.55 1.86
C LEU A 125 3.51 9.23 1.52
N GLY A 126 2.68 9.51 2.54
CA GLY A 126 1.41 10.21 2.33
C GLY A 126 1.61 11.66 1.90
N ASP A 127 2.57 12.36 2.49
CA ASP A 127 2.99 13.70 2.06
C ASP A 127 3.48 13.70 0.61
N GLY A 128 4.33 12.73 0.25
CA GLY A 128 4.86 12.58 -1.10
C GLY A 128 3.78 12.42 -2.17
N LEU A 129 2.64 11.79 -1.85
CA LEU A 129 1.49 11.65 -2.76
C LEU A 129 0.69 12.96 -2.91
N TYR A 130 0.82 13.90 -1.98
CA TYR A 130 0.14 15.18 -2.00
C TYR A 130 0.91 16.21 -2.85
N LYS A 131 0.25 16.80 -3.85
CA LYS A 131 0.83 17.80 -4.78
C LYS A 131 0.03 19.10 -4.81
N GLY A 132 -0.69 19.44 -3.73
CA GLY A 132 -1.47 20.68 -3.64
C GLY A 132 -2.83 20.69 -4.36
N THR A 133 -3.25 19.58 -4.97
CA THR A 133 -4.54 19.48 -5.67
C THR A 133 -5.56 18.66 -4.86
N TRP A 134 -6.85 18.84 -5.14
CA TRP A 134 -7.89 18.03 -4.52
C TRP A 134 -7.75 16.54 -4.88
N LYS A 135 -7.34 16.20 -6.12
CA LYS A 135 -7.13 14.81 -6.53
C LYS A 135 -5.95 14.16 -5.80
N SER A 136 -4.81 14.85 -5.72
CA SER A 136 -3.67 14.37 -4.95
C SER A 136 -3.98 14.25 -3.46
N SER A 137 -4.79 15.18 -2.92
CA SER A 137 -5.27 15.09 -1.54
C SER A 137 -6.14 13.86 -1.32
N THR A 138 -7.06 13.56 -2.24
CA THR A 138 -7.89 12.34 -2.15
C THR A 138 -7.03 11.08 -2.18
N LEU A 139 -6.05 11.00 -3.09
CA LEU A 139 -5.13 9.85 -3.17
C LEU A 139 -4.34 9.68 -1.87
N ALA A 140 -3.74 10.76 -1.35
CA ALA A 140 -2.93 10.72 -0.13
C ALA A 140 -3.76 10.37 1.13
N CYS A 141 -4.95 10.96 1.29
CA CYS A 141 -5.86 10.61 2.38
C CYS A 141 -6.29 9.14 2.31
N ARG A 142 -6.59 8.62 1.11
CA ARG A 142 -6.93 7.21 0.92
C ARG A 142 -5.76 6.30 1.22
N PHE A 143 -4.54 6.67 0.82
CA PHE A 143 -3.33 5.92 1.17
C PHE A 143 -3.20 5.75 2.69
N PHE A 144 -3.41 6.81 3.47
CA PHE A 144 -3.40 6.70 4.93
C PHE A 144 -4.50 5.77 5.44
N ALA A 145 -5.74 5.93 4.96
CA ALA A 145 -6.88 5.10 5.38
C ALA A 145 -6.66 3.59 5.10
N GLU A 146 -6.08 3.27 3.94
CA GLU A 146 -5.86 1.89 3.46
C GLU A 146 -4.52 1.29 3.97
N SER A 147 -3.62 2.11 4.53
CA SER A 147 -2.28 1.70 5.00
C SER A 147 -2.32 0.52 5.96
N SER A 148 -3.26 0.51 6.92
CA SER A 148 -3.33 -0.56 7.91
C SER A 148 -3.74 -1.90 7.29
N THR A 149 -4.62 -1.90 6.29
CA THR A 149 -5.04 -3.10 5.55
C THR A 149 -3.90 -3.60 4.66
N LEU A 150 -3.23 -2.69 3.94
CA LEU A 150 -2.08 -3.03 3.10
C LEU A 150 -0.96 -3.70 3.91
N LEU A 151 -0.67 -3.21 5.12
CA LEU A 151 0.32 -3.79 6.03
C LEU A 151 -0.03 -5.18 6.58
N GLU A 152 -1.23 -5.71 6.33
CA GLU A 152 -1.53 -7.13 6.60
C GLU A 152 -0.84 -8.06 5.61
N SER A 153 -0.56 -7.57 4.40
CA SER A 153 0.03 -8.35 3.32
C SER A 153 1.42 -7.85 2.90
N LEU A 154 1.72 -6.57 3.11
CA LEU A 154 2.97 -5.93 2.71
C LEU A 154 3.93 -5.78 3.90
N SER A 155 5.22 -6.02 3.64
CA SER A 155 6.27 -5.42 4.46
C SER A 155 6.29 -3.90 4.29
N PHE A 156 6.91 -3.18 5.22
CA PHE A 156 7.02 -1.72 5.07
C PHE A 156 7.78 -1.30 3.80
N GLN A 157 8.83 -2.03 3.43
CA GLN A 157 9.57 -1.77 2.19
C GLN A 157 8.69 -1.94 0.95
N GLN A 158 7.80 -2.94 0.95
CA GLN A 158 6.85 -3.15 -0.13
C GLN A 158 5.76 -2.06 -0.16
N LEU A 159 5.34 -1.55 1.01
CA LEU A 159 4.46 -0.38 1.08
C LEU A 159 5.12 0.87 0.50
N GLU A 160 6.41 1.10 0.77
CA GLU A 160 7.21 2.18 0.17
C GLU A 160 7.27 2.02 -1.36
N ASN A 161 7.58 0.82 -1.86
CA ASN A 161 7.60 0.53 -3.29
C ASN A 161 6.23 0.76 -3.93
N PHE A 162 5.15 0.37 -3.26
CA PHE A 162 3.80 0.58 -3.75
C PHE A 162 3.40 2.06 -3.76
N ALA A 163 3.73 2.83 -2.72
CA ALA A 163 3.51 4.27 -2.69
C ALA A 163 4.27 4.99 -3.82
N ASN A 164 5.53 4.59 -4.08
CA ASN A 164 6.31 5.12 -5.20
C ASN A 164 5.68 4.79 -6.56
N PHE A 165 5.17 3.57 -6.73
CA PHE A 165 4.40 3.19 -7.92
C PHE A 165 3.13 4.05 -8.08
N LEU A 166 2.39 4.27 -6.99
CA LEU A 166 1.18 5.11 -7.01
C LEU A 166 1.49 6.56 -7.38
N ASP A 167 2.59 7.12 -6.86
CA ASP A 167 3.07 8.46 -7.20
C ASP A 167 3.42 8.53 -8.69
N ALA A 168 4.23 7.59 -9.20
CA ALA A 168 4.59 7.51 -10.61
C ALA A 168 3.36 7.43 -11.53
N LEU A 169 2.38 6.60 -11.18
CA LEU A 169 1.14 6.46 -11.94
C LEU A 169 0.26 7.72 -11.86
N SER A 170 0.28 8.42 -10.72
CA SER A 170 -0.52 9.64 -10.51
C SER A 170 -0.12 10.78 -11.45
N HIS A 171 1.16 10.85 -11.85
CA HIS A 171 1.65 11.78 -12.86
C HIS A 171 0.98 11.59 -14.23
N ARG A 172 0.48 10.39 -14.52
CA ARG A 172 -0.31 10.09 -15.72
C ARG A 172 -1.82 10.23 -15.44
N SER A 173 -2.28 9.69 -14.31
CA SER A 173 -3.69 9.70 -13.92
C SER A 173 -3.90 9.39 -12.42
N TYR A 174 -4.32 10.39 -11.64
CA TYR A 174 -4.73 10.22 -10.24
C TYR A 174 -5.90 9.25 -10.04
N ASP A 175 -6.85 9.22 -10.98
CA ASP A 175 -8.04 8.37 -10.88
C ASP A 175 -7.60 6.89 -10.95
N LEU A 176 -6.80 6.56 -11.97
CA LEU A 176 -6.16 5.24 -12.12
C LEU A 176 -5.27 4.84 -10.95
N SER A 177 -4.44 5.75 -10.42
CA SER A 177 -3.63 5.49 -9.23
C SER A 177 -4.51 5.17 -8.00
N SER A 178 -5.59 5.93 -7.82
CA SER A 178 -6.57 5.67 -6.75
C SER A 178 -7.33 4.35 -6.92
N GLU A 179 -7.57 3.89 -8.14
CA GLU A 179 -8.13 2.57 -8.41
C GLU A 179 -7.11 1.45 -8.11
N CYS A 180 -5.84 1.65 -8.49
CA CYS A 180 -4.78 0.69 -8.20
C CYS A 180 -4.49 0.55 -6.71
N LEU A 181 -4.67 1.63 -5.93
CA LEU A 181 -4.62 1.58 -4.46
C LEU A 181 -5.61 0.54 -3.90
N THR A 182 -6.88 0.59 -4.33
CA THR A 182 -7.91 -0.40 -3.94
C THR A 182 -7.61 -1.80 -4.45
N LEU A 183 -7.13 -1.92 -5.69
CA LEU A 183 -6.78 -3.24 -6.25
C LEU A 183 -5.58 -3.86 -5.52
N GLY A 184 -4.68 -3.02 -4.99
CA GLY A 184 -3.56 -3.42 -4.14
C GLY A 184 -4.00 -4.30 -2.97
N GLU A 185 -5.01 -3.87 -2.21
CA GLU A 185 -5.56 -4.63 -1.08
C GLU A 185 -6.05 -6.03 -1.48
N GLN A 186 -6.57 -6.17 -2.71
CA GLN A 186 -7.10 -7.44 -3.22
C GLN A 186 -6.00 -8.35 -3.77
N ILE A 187 -5.01 -7.79 -4.47
CA ILE A 187 -4.01 -8.56 -5.21
C ILE A 187 -2.86 -9.04 -4.34
N PHE A 188 -2.38 -8.23 -3.40
CA PHE A 188 -1.18 -8.57 -2.62
C PHE A 188 -1.31 -9.86 -1.80
N PRO A 189 -2.46 -10.21 -1.19
CA PRO A 189 -2.64 -11.52 -0.56
C PRO A 189 -2.51 -12.70 -1.53
N LEU A 190 -2.87 -12.52 -2.81
CA LEU A 190 -2.83 -13.57 -3.83
C LEU A 190 -1.43 -13.78 -4.40
N VAL A 191 -0.65 -12.71 -4.50
CA VAL A 191 0.73 -12.75 -5.01
C VAL A 191 1.65 -13.54 -4.08
N GLY A 192 1.39 -13.55 -2.76
CA GLY A 192 2.22 -14.29 -1.81
C GLY A 192 3.58 -13.63 -1.63
N ASP A 193 4.67 -14.39 -1.75
CA ASP A 193 6.03 -13.87 -1.53
C ASP A 193 6.57 -13.02 -2.70
N ASP A 194 5.90 -13.06 -3.84
CA ASP A 194 6.40 -12.47 -5.11
C ASP A 194 5.98 -11.02 -5.34
N LYS A 195 5.64 -10.28 -4.27
CA LYS A 195 5.07 -8.92 -4.37
C LYS A 195 6.02 -7.93 -5.02
N ASP A 196 7.33 -8.09 -4.79
CA ASP A 196 8.35 -7.23 -5.38
C ASP A 196 8.44 -7.41 -6.90
N ALA A 197 8.32 -8.65 -7.40
CA ALA A 197 8.28 -8.92 -8.84
C ALA A 197 7.00 -8.35 -9.46
N PHE A 198 5.85 -8.52 -8.79
CA PHE A 198 4.59 -7.92 -9.23
C PHE A 198 4.66 -6.39 -9.32
N LEU A 199 5.23 -5.73 -8.30
CA LEU A 199 5.40 -4.27 -8.28
C LEU A 199 6.42 -3.79 -9.32
N SER A 200 7.51 -4.54 -9.56
CA SER A 200 8.48 -4.24 -10.64
C SER A 200 7.80 -4.19 -12.00
N LEU A 201 7.00 -5.22 -12.29
CA LEU A 201 6.24 -5.32 -13.52
C LEU A 201 5.19 -4.20 -13.63
N ALA A 202 4.44 -3.95 -12.56
CA ALA A 202 3.46 -2.85 -12.51
C ALA A 202 4.11 -1.50 -12.82
N THR A 203 5.27 -1.21 -12.22
CA THR A 203 6.04 0.02 -12.49
C THR A 203 6.53 0.09 -13.92
N THR A 204 7.02 -1.02 -14.49
CA THR A 204 7.44 -1.07 -15.90
C THR A 204 6.29 -0.71 -16.84
N LEU A 205 5.07 -1.19 -16.54
CA LEU A 205 3.86 -0.85 -17.30
C LEU A 205 3.47 0.63 -17.18
N VAL A 206 3.86 1.35 -16.12
CA VAL A 206 3.62 2.80 -16.03
C VAL A 206 4.33 3.55 -17.17
N ASP A 207 5.52 3.09 -17.55
CA ASP A 207 6.32 3.74 -18.59
C ASP A 207 5.94 3.29 -20.01
N THR A 208 5.65 2.00 -20.19
CA THR A 208 5.42 1.41 -21.52
C THR A 208 3.94 1.43 -21.93
N GLY A 209 3.01 1.38 -20.98
CA GLY A 209 1.60 1.11 -21.25
C GLY A 209 0.66 1.43 -20.10
N TRP A 210 0.76 2.62 -19.49
CA TRP A 210 0.05 2.95 -18.23
C TRP A 210 -1.47 2.69 -18.25
N ARG A 211 -2.10 2.72 -19.43
CA ARG A 211 -3.54 2.42 -19.59
C ARG A 211 -3.89 0.96 -19.28
N GLU A 212 -2.93 0.05 -19.39
CA GLU A 212 -3.11 -1.37 -19.12
C GLU A 212 -2.92 -1.72 -17.64
N VAL A 213 -2.40 -0.80 -16.82
CA VAL A 213 -2.02 -1.08 -15.42
C VAL A 213 -3.19 -1.59 -14.58
N LYS A 214 -4.38 -0.99 -14.71
CA LYS A 214 -5.59 -1.50 -14.04
C LYS A 214 -5.93 -2.91 -14.50
N SER A 215 -5.98 -3.12 -15.81
CA SER A 215 -6.29 -4.42 -16.39
C SER A 215 -5.24 -5.47 -15.97
N PHE A 216 -3.98 -5.07 -15.79
CA PHE A 216 -2.92 -5.93 -15.25
C PHE A 216 -3.21 -6.37 -13.82
N PHE A 217 -3.59 -5.45 -12.92
CA PHE A 217 -4.00 -5.82 -11.55
C PHE A 217 -5.22 -6.76 -11.56
N GLU A 218 -6.24 -6.46 -12.36
CA GLU A 218 -7.44 -7.30 -12.50
C GLU A 218 -7.12 -8.68 -13.10
N ALA A 219 -6.22 -8.75 -14.09
CA ALA A 219 -5.76 -9.98 -14.69
C ALA A 219 -4.96 -10.81 -13.69
N GLY A 220 -4.04 -10.19 -12.94
CA GLY A 220 -3.29 -10.84 -11.86
C GLY A 220 -4.22 -11.50 -10.83
N ALA A 221 -5.27 -10.78 -10.40
CA ALA A 221 -6.23 -11.30 -9.42
C ALA A 221 -6.98 -12.53 -9.91
N LYS A 222 -7.20 -12.65 -11.22
CA LYS A 222 -7.88 -13.79 -11.86
C LYS A 222 -6.91 -14.91 -12.25
N ALA A 223 -5.68 -14.58 -12.60
CA ALA A 223 -4.68 -15.51 -13.12
C ALA A 223 -3.94 -16.24 -12.00
N LEU A 224 -3.46 -15.53 -10.98
CA LEU A 224 -2.61 -16.10 -9.92
C LEU A 224 -3.25 -17.29 -9.17
N PRO A 225 -4.57 -17.30 -8.87
CA PRO A 225 -5.21 -18.45 -8.24
C PRO A 225 -5.18 -19.73 -9.08
N LYS A 226 -4.96 -19.62 -10.40
CA LYS A 226 -4.85 -20.77 -11.32
C LYS A 226 -3.44 -21.32 -11.43
N ILE A 227 -2.45 -20.62 -10.87
CA ILE A 227 -1.05 -21.00 -10.94
C ILE A 227 -0.64 -21.64 -9.61
N HIS A 228 0.11 -22.74 -9.72
CA HIS A 228 0.67 -23.41 -8.54
C HIS A 228 1.49 -22.41 -7.72
N PRO A 229 1.37 -22.35 -6.38
CA PRO A 229 1.99 -21.31 -5.56
C PRO A 229 3.49 -21.11 -5.80
N GLU A 230 4.25 -22.21 -5.94
CA GLU A 230 5.72 -22.15 -6.18
C GLU A 230 6.10 -21.60 -7.56
N GLU A 231 5.13 -21.53 -8.48
CA GLU A 231 5.34 -21.12 -9.87
C GLU A 231 4.89 -19.68 -10.16
N ARG A 232 4.26 -19.00 -9.19
CA ARG A 232 3.73 -17.63 -9.37
C ARG A 232 4.83 -16.63 -9.70
N MET A 233 6.00 -16.73 -9.04
CA MET A 233 7.17 -15.92 -9.36
C MET A 233 7.58 -16.06 -10.82
N ARG A 234 7.68 -17.31 -11.29
CA ARG A 234 8.12 -17.62 -12.66
C ARG A 234 7.10 -17.10 -13.66
N PHE A 235 5.81 -17.32 -13.41
CA PHE A 235 4.72 -16.75 -14.20
C PHE A 235 4.80 -15.22 -14.32
N LEU A 236 5.04 -14.50 -13.22
CA LEU A 236 5.18 -13.04 -13.23
C LEU A 236 6.44 -12.57 -13.98
N LYS A 237 7.57 -13.28 -13.83
CA LYS A 237 8.80 -12.98 -14.57
C LYS A 237 8.67 -13.22 -16.08
N LEU A 238 7.93 -14.25 -16.49
CA LEU A 238 7.61 -14.46 -17.90
C LEU A 238 6.79 -13.31 -18.48
N ALA A 239 5.80 -12.81 -17.72
CA ALA A 239 5.02 -11.64 -18.12
C ALA A 239 5.90 -10.38 -18.21
N GLU A 240 6.80 -10.16 -17.25
CA GLU A 240 7.76 -9.05 -17.26
C GLU A 240 8.72 -9.11 -18.45
N SER A 241 9.27 -10.30 -18.75
CA SER A 241 10.08 -10.51 -19.94
C SER A 241 9.33 -10.20 -21.22
N LEU A 242 8.05 -10.60 -21.31
CA LEU A 242 7.22 -10.30 -22.46
C LEU A 242 7.05 -8.78 -22.66
N VAL A 243 6.84 -8.01 -21.59
CA VAL A 243 6.79 -6.53 -21.66
C VAL A 243 8.11 -5.95 -22.19
N ASN A 244 9.22 -6.42 -21.62
CA ASN A 244 10.56 -5.93 -21.98
C ASN A 244 10.95 -6.25 -23.42
N ASN A 245 10.37 -7.31 -24.01
CA ASN A 245 10.59 -7.72 -25.39
C ASN A 245 9.52 -7.21 -26.37
N GLY A 246 8.72 -6.20 -25.97
CA GLY A 246 7.77 -5.53 -26.87
C GLY A 246 6.44 -6.27 -27.06
N GLY A 247 6.12 -7.22 -26.19
CA GLY A 247 4.81 -7.84 -26.13
C GLY A 247 3.71 -6.82 -25.79
N THR A 248 2.52 -7.04 -26.36
CA THR A 248 1.34 -6.18 -26.19
C THR A 248 0.21 -6.94 -25.53
N ASN A 249 -0.75 -6.24 -24.92
CA ASN A 249 -1.92 -6.86 -24.27
C ASN A 249 -1.51 -7.86 -23.16
N ILE A 250 -0.54 -7.45 -22.33
CA ILE A 250 0.00 -8.26 -21.24
C ILE A 250 -1.10 -8.80 -20.31
N PRO A 251 -2.12 -8.01 -19.92
CA PRO A 251 -3.22 -8.52 -19.12
C PRO A 251 -3.98 -9.68 -19.78
N GLY A 252 -4.28 -9.56 -21.08
CA GLY A 252 -4.96 -10.61 -21.84
C GLY A 252 -4.10 -11.86 -21.96
N THR A 253 -2.82 -11.70 -22.29
CA THR A 253 -1.87 -12.81 -22.39
C THR A 253 -1.73 -13.57 -21.06
N MET A 254 -1.66 -12.87 -19.92
CA MET A 254 -1.65 -13.50 -18.61
C MET A 254 -2.91 -14.34 -18.34
N LEU A 255 -4.09 -13.82 -18.73
CA LEU A 255 -5.35 -14.55 -18.58
C LEU A 255 -5.36 -15.81 -19.44
N ASP A 256 -4.96 -15.72 -20.69
CA ASP A 256 -4.94 -16.87 -21.61
C ASP A 256 -3.96 -17.95 -21.14
N ILE A 257 -2.73 -17.56 -20.79
CA ILE A 257 -1.71 -18.49 -20.27
C ILE A 257 -2.19 -19.16 -18.99
N SER A 258 -2.73 -18.39 -18.04
CA SER A 258 -3.25 -18.96 -16.78
C SER A 258 -4.42 -19.91 -17.00
N GLN A 259 -5.25 -19.64 -18.02
CA GLN A 259 -6.34 -20.54 -18.40
C GLN A 259 -5.81 -21.85 -18.97
N SER A 260 -4.80 -21.81 -19.84
CA SER A 260 -4.19 -23.02 -20.37
C SER A 260 -3.48 -23.84 -19.30
N LEU A 261 -2.74 -23.19 -18.40
CA LEU A 261 -2.11 -23.86 -17.26
C LEU A 261 -3.16 -24.55 -16.37
N SER A 262 -4.30 -23.91 -16.10
CA SER A 262 -5.37 -24.51 -15.29
C SER A 262 -6.01 -25.79 -15.86
N LEU A 263 -5.73 -26.13 -17.12
CA LEU A 263 -6.17 -27.39 -17.74
C LEU A 263 -5.17 -28.53 -17.52
N LEU A 264 -4.01 -28.25 -16.96
CA LEU A 264 -2.96 -29.22 -16.64
C LEU A 264 -3.07 -29.69 -15.19
N GLU A 265 -2.46 -30.84 -14.90
CA GLU A 265 -2.16 -31.21 -13.51
C GLU A 265 -1.16 -30.18 -12.92
N GLU A 266 -1.34 -29.80 -11.65
CA GLU A 266 -0.56 -28.72 -11.02
C GLU A 266 0.96 -28.97 -11.09
N ASP A 267 1.40 -30.22 -10.93
CA ASP A 267 2.80 -30.64 -11.01
C ASP A 267 3.43 -30.39 -12.39
N HIS A 268 2.61 -30.27 -13.44
CA HIS A 268 3.09 -29.98 -14.80
C HIS A 268 3.40 -28.49 -15.02
N HIS A 269 2.91 -27.59 -14.16
CA HIS A 269 3.20 -26.15 -14.28
C HIS A 269 4.71 -25.88 -14.26
N TYR A 270 5.46 -26.51 -13.35
CA TYR A 270 6.91 -26.35 -13.24
C TYR A 270 7.65 -26.64 -14.55
N ILE A 271 7.24 -27.72 -15.24
CA ILE A 271 7.88 -28.20 -16.47
C ILE A 271 7.54 -27.28 -17.64
N VAL A 272 6.25 -26.95 -17.82
CA VAL A 272 5.80 -26.07 -18.91
C VAL A 272 6.40 -24.69 -18.76
N LEU A 273 6.40 -24.11 -17.55
CA LEU A 273 7.01 -22.81 -17.30
C LEU A 273 8.54 -22.84 -17.49
N GLY A 274 9.20 -23.98 -17.26
CA GLY A 274 10.64 -24.12 -17.53
C GLY A 274 11.02 -24.09 -19.00
N PHE A 275 10.22 -24.74 -19.84
CA PHE A 275 10.40 -24.63 -21.29
C PHE A 275 10.05 -23.23 -21.80
N ALA A 276 9.01 -22.61 -21.23
CA ALA A 276 8.65 -21.23 -21.55
C ALA A 276 9.78 -20.23 -21.21
N GLU A 277 10.46 -20.41 -20.06
CA GLU A 277 11.62 -19.59 -19.68
C GLU A 277 12.78 -19.79 -20.66
N THR A 278 13.06 -21.03 -21.06
CA THR A 278 14.13 -21.32 -22.04
C THR A 278 13.82 -20.66 -23.39
N LEU A 279 12.54 -20.59 -23.78
CA LEU A 279 12.11 -19.97 -25.03
C LEU A 279 12.31 -18.44 -25.03
N LEU A 280 12.40 -17.80 -23.86
CA LEU A 280 12.67 -16.36 -23.78
C LEU A 280 14.05 -15.99 -24.31
N ASP A 281 15.03 -16.89 -24.28
CA ASP A 281 16.38 -16.61 -24.79
C ASP A 281 16.44 -16.69 -26.33
N GLU A 282 15.46 -17.35 -26.96
CA GLU A 282 15.43 -17.56 -28.42
C GLU A 282 14.36 -16.70 -29.11
N GLU A 283 13.10 -16.80 -28.69
CA GLU A 283 11.95 -16.11 -29.28
C GLU A 283 10.91 -15.77 -28.20
N PRO A 284 11.08 -14.66 -27.45
CA PRO A 284 10.19 -14.26 -26.36
C PRO A 284 8.71 -14.18 -26.74
N LEU A 285 8.41 -13.78 -27.97
CA LEU A 285 7.03 -13.58 -28.42
C LEU A 285 6.31 -14.90 -28.74
N ALA A 286 7.03 -16.02 -28.88
CA ALA A 286 6.44 -17.34 -29.08
C ALA A 286 6.05 -18.01 -27.74
N MET A 287 6.60 -17.55 -26.62
CA MET A 287 6.36 -18.10 -25.28
C MET A 287 4.86 -18.26 -24.93
N PRO A 288 3.99 -17.25 -25.18
CA PRO A 288 2.57 -17.40 -24.91
C PRO A 288 1.91 -18.52 -25.71
N GLU A 289 2.23 -18.65 -26.99
CA GLU A 289 1.65 -19.69 -27.86
C GLU A 289 2.10 -21.09 -27.44
N PHE A 290 3.37 -21.23 -27.04
CA PHE A 290 3.88 -22.47 -26.48
C PHE A 290 3.06 -22.91 -25.28
N ILE A 291 2.90 -22.05 -24.26
CA ILE A 291 2.14 -22.43 -23.05
C ILE A 291 0.68 -22.73 -23.40
N LYS A 292 0.07 -21.93 -24.30
CA LYS A 292 -1.31 -22.15 -24.71
C LYS A 292 -1.53 -23.49 -25.42
N SER A 293 -0.52 -24.01 -26.12
CA SER A 293 -0.57 -25.30 -26.80
C SER A 293 -0.40 -26.50 -25.87
N ALA A 294 0.23 -26.32 -24.70
CA ALA A 294 0.63 -27.40 -23.81
C ALA A 294 -0.52 -28.38 -23.42
N PRO A 295 -1.75 -27.92 -23.10
CA PRO A 295 -2.86 -28.85 -22.81
C PRO A 295 -3.17 -29.80 -23.97
N ILE A 296 -3.24 -29.27 -25.19
CA ILE A 296 -3.56 -30.05 -26.40
C ILE A 296 -2.45 -31.06 -26.72
N VAL A 297 -1.19 -30.66 -26.48
CA VAL A 297 -0.03 -31.54 -26.70
C VAL A 297 -0.02 -32.67 -25.68
N LEU A 298 -0.30 -32.38 -24.41
CA LEU A 298 -0.32 -33.36 -23.32
C LEU A 298 -1.53 -34.31 -23.34
N GLU A 299 -2.56 -34.03 -24.16
CA GLU A 299 -3.58 -35.03 -24.50
C GLU A 299 -3.01 -36.20 -25.33
N LYS A 300 -1.91 -35.98 -26.04
CA LYS A 300 -1.31 -36.95 -26.98
C LYS A 300 0.05 -37.46 -26.52
N LEU A 301 0.76 -36.69 -25.71
CA LEU A 301 2.12 -36.95 -25.25
C LEU A 301 2.16 -37.01 -23.73
N THR A 302 3.09 -37.81 -23.20
CA THR A 302 3.42 -37.73 -21.77
C THR A 302 4.26 -36.49 -21.47
N ILE A 303 4.29 -36.09 -20.20
CA ILE A 303 5.13 -34.96 -19.77
C ILE A 303 6.63 -35.17 -20.08
N LEU A 304 7.11 -36.43 -20.08
CA LEU A 304 8.49 -36.78 -20.47
C LEU A 304 8.72 -36.65 -21.98
N GLN A 305 7.67 -36.76 -22.80
CA GLN A 305 7.74 -36.59 -24.24
C GLN A 305 7.64 -35.11 -24.67
N LEU A 306 7.06 -34.26 -23.83
CA LEU A 306 6.93 -32.82 -24.08
C LEU A 306 8.28 -32.17 -24.41
N GLY A 307 9.35 -32.52 -23.70
CA GLY A 307 10.68 -31.96 -23.96
C GLY A 307 11.26 -32.31 -25.34
N ARG A 308 10.93 -33.49 -25.89
CA ARG A 308 11.34 -33.84 -27.27
C ARG A 308 10.51 -33.08 -28.29
N TRP A 309 9.21 -32.95 -28.03
CA TRP A 309 8.33 -32.16 -28.88
C TRP A 309 8.76 -30.69 -28.94
N TYR A 310 9.12 -30.11 -27.80
CA TYR A 310 9.67 -28.75 -27.70
C TYR A 310 10.93 -28.54 -28.54
N GLN A 311 11.81 -29.55 -28.65
CA GLN A 311 13.06 -29.46 -29.42
C GLN A 311 12.85 -29.48 -30.94
N GLU A 312 11.71 -29.94 -31.44
CA GLU A 312 11.44 -30.03 -32.88
C GLU A 312 10.95 -28.71 -33.49
N GLY A 313 10.55 -27.73 -32.65
CA GLY A 313 10.03 -26.43 -33.07
C GLY A 313 8.52 -26.38 -33.22
#